data_AF-A0A2S8BKT3-F1
#
_entry.id   AF-A0A2S8BKT3-F1
#
_cell.length_a   1.000
_cell.length_b   1.000
_cell.length_c   1.000
_cell.angle_alpha   90.00
_cell.angle_beta   90.00
_cell.angle_gamma   90.00
#
_symmetry.space_group_name_H-M   'P 1'
#
loop_
_entity.id
_entity.type
_entity.pdbx_description
1 polymer ?
#
loop_
_entity_poly.entity_id
_entity_poly.type
_entity_poly.pdbx_seq_one_letter_code
_entity_poly.pdbx_strand_id
1 'polypeptide(L)'
;MARDFQFELPRGVAPEQGLQVKTIWVARAISVMFPEITTIGGARQDPLKWHPNGLAIDVMIPNYHSDEGIELGNQIAGFALANAKRWGVLHVIWRQGFYPGIGAPSWTANYGSETANHYDHVHIATEGGGYPTGNETYYLTSMNPAPPG
;
A
#
# COMPACT_ATOMS: atom_id res chain seq x y z
N MET A 1 -17.18 9.54 -28.21
CA MET A 1 -15.76 9.32 -27.85
C MET A 1 -15.51 10.05 -26.54
N ALA A 2 -15.58 9.37 -25.40
CA ALA A 2 -15.10 9.98 -24.16
C ALA A 2 -13.58 10.07 -24.29
N ARG A 3 -13.00 11.24 -24.00
CA ARG A 3 -11.54 11.35 -23.85
C ARG A 3 -11.20 10.52 -22.61
N ASP A 4 -10.52 9.40 -22.79
CA ASP A 4 -9.91 8.66 -21.70
C ASP A 4 -8.80 9.52 -21.10
N PHE A 5 -9.15 10.31 -20.09
CA PHE A 5 -8.17 10.97 -19.23
C PHE A 5 -7.56 9.91 -18.33
N GLN A 6 -6.53 9.23 -18.83
CA GLN A 6 -5.70 8.38 -18.00
C GLN A 6 -4.74 9.27 -17.21
N PHE A 7 -4.96 9.38 -15.90
CA PHE A 7 -4.01 10.05 -15.00
C PHE A 7 -2.88 9.07 -14.66
N GLU A 8 -1.70 9.31 -15.23
CA GLU A 8 -0.49 8.56 -14.92
C GLU A 8 -0.03 8.88 -13.50
N LEU A 9 0.29 7.84 -12.73
CA LEU A 9 0.80 7.94 -11.38
C LEU A 9 2.33 8.10 -11.42
N PRO A 10 2.87 9.28 -11.04
CA PRO A 10 4.30 9.48 -10.96
C PRO A 10 4.90 8.62 -9.85
N ARG A 11 6.24 8.50 -9.85
CA ARG A 11 6.96 7.88 -8.74
C ARG A 11 6.64 8.62 -7.44
N GLY A 12 6.30 7.84 -6.41
CA GLY A 12 5.94 8.34 -5.09
C GLY A 12 7.12 8.40 -4.12
N VAL A 13 6.80 8.52 -2.82
CA VAL A 13 7.79 8.59 -1.74
C VAL A 13 8.34 7.21 -1.32
N ALA A 14 7.72 6.12 -1.77
CA ALA A 14 8.16 4.76 -1.45
C ALA A 14 9.44 4.37 -2.22
N PRO A 15 10.41 3.69 -1.58
CA PRO A 15 11.50 3.05 -2.30
C PRO A 15 10.96 1.85 -3.09
N GLU A 16 10.86 2.01 -4.41
CA GLU A 16 10.33 0.96 -5.31
C GLU A 16 11.29 -0.21 -5.54
N GLN A 17 12.54 -0.10 -5.11
CA GLN A 17 13.52 -1.16 -5.28
C GLN A 17 13.10 -2.40 -4.49
N GLY A 18 12.97 -3.53 -5.20
CA GLY A 18 12.53 -4.79 -4.63
C GLY A 18 11.01 -4.90 -4.43
N LEU A 19 10.21 -3.88 -4.77
CA LEU A 19 8.75 -3.98 -4.78
C LEU A 19 8.25 -4.67 -6.06
N GLN A 20 7.12 -5.37 -5.95
CA GLN A 20 6.41 -5.92 -7.09
C GLN A 20 5.40 -4.93 -7.68
N VAL A 21 4.99 -5.16 -8.93
CA VAL A 21 4.22 -4.19 -9.73
C VAL A 21 2.94 -3.69 -9.05
N LYS A 22 2.13 -4.56 -8.41
CA LYS A 22 0.92 -4.08 -7.70
C LYS A 22 1.26 -3.34 -6.42
N THR A 23 2.32 -3.72 -5.72
CA THR A 23 2.78 -2.99 -4.53
C THR A 23 3.25 -1.57 -4.91
N ILE A 24 3.98 -1.43 -6.03
CA ILE A 24 4.36 -0.12 -6.59
C ILE A 24 3.11 0.68 -6.95
N TRP A 25 2.13 0.04 -7.58
CA TRP A 25 0.89 0.71 -7.97
C TRP A 25 0.15 1.30 -6.77
N VAL A 26 -0.02 0.52 -5.69
CA VAL A 26 -0.61 1.01 -4.43
C VAL A 26 0.22 2.17 -3.86
N ALA A 27 1.54 2.03 -3.78
CA ALA A 27 2.42 3.05 -3.20
C ALA A 27 2.33 4.40 -3.94
N ARG A 28 2.31 4.37 -5.27
CA ARG A 28 2.17 5.57 -6.10
C ARG A 28 0.78 6.19 -5.97
N ALA A 29 -0.28 5.38 -5.96
CA ALA A 29 -1.64 5.86 -5.75
C ALA A 29 -1.77 6.57 -4.40
N ILE A 30 -1.23 5.99 -3.32
CA ILE A 30 -1.24 6.60 -1.99
C ILE A 30 -0.45 7.91 -1.99
N SER A 31 0.74 7.94 -2.60
CA SER A 31 1.57 9.15 -2.64
C SER A 31 0.88 10.33 -3.36
N VAL A 32 0.04 10.05 -4.36
CA VAL A 32 -0.73 11.09 -5.07
C VAL A 32 -1.94 11.53 -4.25
N MET A 33 -2.66 10.59 -3.65
CA MET A 33 -3.94 10.86 -3.00
C MET A 33 -3.79 11.43 -1.58
N PHE A 34 -2.65 11.17 -0.93
CA PHE A 34 -2.35 11.58 0.44
C PHE A 34 -0.98 12.28 0.48
N PRO A 35 -0.85 13.52 -0.03
CA PRO A 35 0.41 14.25 -0.08
C PRO A 35 1.04 14.55 1.30
N GLU A 36 0.27 14.42 2.38
CA GLU A 36 0.73 14.50 3.77
C GLU A 36 1.64 13.33 4.16
N ILE A 37 1.56 12.21 3.41
CA ILE A 37 2.44 11.06 3.59
C ILE A 37 3.78 11.34 2.92
N THR A 38 4.79 11.54 3.75
CA THR A 38 6.16 11.83 3.29
C THR A 38 7.08 10.63 3.35
N THR A 39 6.67 9.53 4.00
CA THR A 39 7.47 8.32 4.16
C THR A 39 6.62 7.07 3.97
N ILE A 40 7.08 6.18 3.10
CA ILE A 40 6.53 4.82 2.94
C ILE A 40 7.70 3.84 3.01
N GLY A 41 7.61 2.86 3.92
CA GLY A 41 8.50 1.71 3.97
C GLY A 41 8.17 0.69 2.88
N GLY A 42 9.18 -0.01 2.36
CA GLY A 42 9.03 -0.97 1.26
C GLY A 42 9.72 -2.30 1.52
N ALA A 43 10.35 -2.85 0.48
CA ALA A 43 11.04 -4.13 0.57
C ALA A 43 12.24 -4.08 1.53
N ARG A 44 12.33 -5.05 2.43
CA ARG A 44 13.39 -5.21 3.44
C ARG A 44 13.36 -6.62 4.02
N GLN A 45 14.42 -6.99 4.74
CA GLN A 45 14.39 -8.22 5.56
C GLN A 45 13.34 -8.08 6.67
N ASP A 46 12.56 -9.14 6.85
CA ASP A 46 11.44 -9.20 7.79
C ASP A 46 11.16 -10.69 8.11
N PRO A 47 10.70 -11.03 9.32
CA PRO A 47 10.30 -12.40 9.65
C PRO A 47 9.21 -12.98 8.73
N LEU A 48 8.31 -12.15 8.21
CA LEU A 48 7.23 -12.58 7.32
C LEU A 48 7.59 -12.31 5.86
N LYS A 49 7.01 -13.11 4.96
CA LYS A 49 7.32 -13.07 3.52
C LYS A 49 6.97 -11.76 2.80
N TRP A 50 6.18 -10.87 3.41
CA TRP A 50 5.54 -9.76 2.71
C TRP A 50 6.54 -8.69 2.25
N HIS A 51 7.28 -8.06 3.17
CA HIS A 51 8.32 -7.11 2.80
C HIS A 51 9.50 -7.73 2.03
N PRO A 52 10.04 -8.91 2.40
CA PRO A 52 11.19 -9.51 1.71
C PRO A 52 10.91 -9.83 0.25
N ASN A 53 9.66 -10.15 -0.10
CA ASN A 53 9.27 -10.48 -1.47
C ASN A 53 8.66 -9.28 -2.23
N GLY A 54 8.73 -8.07 -1.67
CA GLY A 54 8.20 -6.86 -2.34
C GLY A 54 6.68 -6.78 -2.40
N LEU A 55 5.99 -7.51 -1.52
CA LEU A 55 4.53 -7.65 -1.53
C LEU A 55 3.83 -6.64 -0.62
N ALA A 56 4.56 -5.91 0.22
CA ALA A 56 3.95 -4.98 1.16
C ALA A 56 4.69 -3.64 1.28
N ILE A 57 3.93 -2.65 1.72
CA ILE A 57 4.39 -1.31 2.09
C ILE A 57 3.83 -0.93 3.46
N ASP A 58 4.60 -0.11 4.18
CA ASP A 58 4.17 0.51 5.43
C ASP A 58 4.04 2.01 5.22
N VAL A 59 2.80 2.51 5.26
CA VAL A 59 2.50 3.93 5.07
C VAL A 59 2.61 4.62 6.42
N MET A 60 3.68 5.39 6.64
CA MET A 60 3.95 6.00 7.94
C MET A 60 2.98 7.16 8.19
N ILE A 61 2.27 7.11 9.32
CA ILE A 61 1.26 8.10 9.66
C ILE A 61 1.90 9.21 10.52
N PRO A 62 1.92 10.47 10.05
CA PRO A 62 2.39 11.59 10.87
C PRO A 62 1.45 11.83 12.04
N ASN A 63 2.00 12.18 13.20
CA ASN A 63 1.22 12.47 14.42
C ASN A 63 0.18 11.38 14.75
N TYR A 64 0.52 10.10 14.61
CA TYR A 64 -0.40 8.95 14.72
C TYR A 64 -1.10 8.75 16.08
N HIS A 65 -0.80 9.59 17.06
CA HIS A 65 -1.51 9.70 18.34
C HIS A 65 -2.62 10.73 18.34
N SER A 66 -2.63 11.68 17.39
CA SER A 66 -3.67 12.69 17.27
C SER A 66 -4.90 12.17 16.54
N ASP A 67 -6.04 12.81 16.76
CA ASP A 67 -7.29 12.49 16.07
C ASP A 67 -7.13 12.63 14.55
N GLU A 68 -6.38 13.64 14.08
CA GLU A 68 -6.08 13.83 12.66
C GLU A 68 -5.21 12.73 12.09
N GLY A 69 -4.19 12.27 12.82
CA GLY A 69 -3.34 11.15 12.39
C GLY A 69 -4.13 9.84 12.34
N ILE A 70 -4.99 9.59 13.33
CA ILE A 70 -5.86 8.41 13.35
C ILE A 70 -6.82 8.44 12.16
N GLU A 71 -7.45 9.59 11.90
CA GLU A 71 -8.37 9.76 10.78
C GLU A 71 -7.66 9.61 9.43
N LEU A 72 -6.46 10.17 9.27
CA LEU A 72 -5.64 9.96 8.07
C LEU A 72 -5.33 8.47 7.85
N GLY A 73 -4.93 7.76 8.90
CA GLY A 73 -4.70 6.31 8.84
C GLY A 73 -5.96 5.53 8.46
N ASN A 74 -7.12 5.91 9.00
CA ASN A 74 -8.42 5.31 8.65
C ASN A 74 -8.75 5.52 7.16
N GLN A 75 -8.53 6.73 6.63
CA GLN A 75 -8.79 7.06 5.23
C GLN A 75 -7.88 6.25 4.30
N ILE A 76 -6.60 6.13 4.62
CA ILE A 76 -5.63 5.35 3.83
C ILE A 76 -5.99 3.87 3.84
N ALA A 77 -6.30 3.31 5.01
CA ALA A 77 -6.73 1.92 5.14
C ALA A 77 -8.02 1.65 4.36
N GLY A 78 -9.02 2.52 4.51
CA GLY A 78 -10.29 2.44 3.78
C GLY A 78 -10.11 2.58 2.27
N PHE A 79 -9.23 3.47 1.82
CA PHE A 79 -8.93 3.67 0.40
C PHE A 79 -8.25 2.43 -0.22
N ALA A 80 -7.31 1.81 0.48
CA ALA A 80 -6.69 0.58 0.06
C ALA A 80 -7.70 -0.57 -0.04
N LEU A 81 -8.59 -0.72 0.96
CA LEU A 81 -9.64 -1.74 0.97
C LEU A 81 -10.70 -1.52 -0.11
N ALA A 82 -11.14 -0.28 -0.33
CA ALA A 82 -12.11 0.07 -1.37
C ALA A 82 -11.61 -0.28 -2.78
N ASN A 83 -10.27 -0.31 -2.97
CA ASN A 83 -9.63 -0.67 -4.22
C ASN A 83 -9.01 -2.08 -4.19
N ALA A 84 -9.32 -2.90 -3.18
CA ALA A 84 -8.60 -4.15 -2.94
C ALA A 84 -8.58 -5.08 -4.16
N LYS A 85 -9.73 -5.27 -4.81
CA LYS A 85 -9.82 -6.08 -6.03
C LYS A 85 -9.00 -5.51 -7.19
N ARG A 86 -8.95 -4.18 -7.33
CA ARG A 86 -8.25 -3.50 -8.44
C ARG A 86 -6.74 -3.63 -8.29
N TRP A 87 -6.24 -3.42 -7.08
CA TRP A 87 -4.81 -3.43 -6.81
C TRP A 87 -4.30 -4.77 -6.27
N GLY A 88 -5.17 -5.77 -6.15
CA GLY A 88 -4.82 -7.06 -5.58
C GLY A 88 -4.37 -6.95 -4.12
N VAL A 89 -4.98 -6.07 -3.32
CA VAL A 89 -4.71 -5.98 -1.87
C VAL A 89 -5.24 -7.24 -1.21
N LEU A 90 -4.36 -7.95 -0.50
CA LEU A 90 -4.68 -9.16 0.25
C LEU A 90 -5.15 -8.83 1.65
N HIS A 91 -4.51 -7.87 2.31
CA HIS A 91 -4.94 -7.36 3.60
C HIS A 91 -4.33 -5.99 3.92
N VAL A 92 -4.97 -5.31 4.86
CA VAL A 92 -4.49 -4.08 5.49
C VAL A 92 -4.44 -4.31 6.99
N ILE A 93 -3.41 -3.79 7.67
CA ILE A 93 -3.34 -3.77 9.14
C ILE A 93 -3.20 -2.32 9.60
N TRP A 94 -4.09 -1.91 10.51
CA TRP A 94 -4.07 -0.59 11.12
C TRP A 94 -4.58 -0.67 12.56
N ARG A 95 -3.75 -0.23 13.51
CA ARG A 95 -4.04 -0.21 14.95
C ARG A 95 -4.61 -1.53 15.46
N GLN A 96 -3.89 -2.63 15.21
CA GLN A 96 -4.28 -4.02 15.49
C GLN A 96 -5.53 -4.54 14.75
N GLY A 97 -6.23 -3.72 13.98
CA GLY A 97 -7.27 -4.18 13.09
C GLY A 97 -6.62 -4.89 11.90
N PHE A 98 -6.94 -6.17 11.71
CA PHE A 98 -6.60 -6.94 10.52
C PHE A 98 -7.79 -6.97 9.58
N TYR A 99 -7.61 -6.40 8.40
CA TYR A 99 -8.66 -6.26 7.39
C TYR A 99 -8.28 -7.06 6.14
N PRO A 100 -8.83 -8.25 5.93
CA PRO A 100 -8.68 -8.95 4.66
C PRO A 100 -9.23 -8.10 3.52
N GLY A 101 -8.58 -8.13 2.35
CA GLY A 101 -9.12 -7.49 1.14
C GLY A 101 -10.48 -8.07 0.73
N ILE A 102 -10.72 -9.35 1.07
CA ILE A 102 -12.02 -10.02 0.98
C ILE A 102 -12.23 -10.81 2.28
N GLY A 103 -13.28 -10.49 3.03
CA GLY A 103 -13.64 -11.21 4.26
C GLY A 103 -14.01 -10.28 5.42
N ALA A 104 -14.31 -10.88 6.57
CA ALA A 104 -14.59 -10.14 7.80
C ALA A 104 -13.29 -9.72 8.51
N PRO A 105 -13.25 -8.52 9.13
CA PRO A 105 -12.10 -8.08 9.89
C PRO A 105 -11.94 -8.86 11.20
N SER A 106 -10.73 -8.86 11.73
CA SER A 106 -10.38 -9.43 13.04
C SER A 106 -9.38 -8.52 13.77
N TRP A 107 -9.12 -8.82 15.04
CA TRP A 107 -8.12 -8.11 15.85
C TRP A 107 -6.87 -8.97 16.01
N THR A 108 -5.69 -8.37 15.87
CA THR A 108 -4.41 -9.01 16.20
C THR A 108 -4.15 -8.98 17.70
N ALA A 109 -3.22 -9.82 18.16
CA ALA A 109 -2.72 -9.72 19.54
C ALA A 109 -1.95 -8.41 19.75
N ASN A 110 -1.63 -8.12 21.02
CA ASN A 110 -0.64 -7.08 21.36
C ASN A 110 0.76 -7.68 21.30
N TYR A 111 1.60 -7.14 20.42
CA TYR A 111 2.97 -7.60 20.17
C TYR A 111 4.04 -6.78 20.90
N GLY A 112 3.63 -5.87 21.79
CA GLY A 112 4.53 -5.23 22.76
C GLY A 112 5.13 -3.89 22.33
N SER A 113 4.84 -3.39 21.11
CA SER A 113 5.22 -2.04 20.68
C SER A 113 4.20 -1.45 19.72
N GLU A 114 4.18 -0.12 19.59
CA GLU A 114 3.27 0.59 18.69
C GLU A 114 3.50 0.19 17.23
N THR A 115 4.76 0.11 16.81
CA THR A 115 5.13 -0.37 15.48
C THR A 115 4.67 -1.81 15.25
N ALA A 116 4.93 -2.74 16.17
CA ALA A 116 4.48 -4.12 16.01
C ALA A 116 2.94 -4.24 16.01
N ASN A 117 2.25 -3.33 16.68
CA ASN A 117 0.79 -3.23 16.73
C ASN A 117 0.20 -2.37 15.60
N HIS A 118 1.02 -1.86 14.68
CA HIS A 118 0.61 -1.03 13.55
C HIS A 118 -0.11 0.26 13.97
N TYR A 119 0.34 0.90 15.05
CA TYR A 119 -0.23 2.17 15.52
C TYR A 119 0.36 3.39 14.83
N ASP A 120 1.59 3.28 14.30
CA ASP A 120 2.35 4.36 13.66
C ASP A 120 2.37 4.26 12.12
N HIS A 121 1.88 3.17 11.54
CA HIS A 121 1.78 2.97 10.10
C HIS A 121 0.60 2.09 9.69
N VAL A 122 0.09 2.31 8.48
CA VAL A 122 -0.85 1.41 7.81
C VAL A 122 -0.03 0.42 6.97
N HIS A 123 -0.09 -0.87 7.31
CA HIS A 123 0.53 -1.93 6.52
C HIS A 123 -0.42 -2.39 5.43
N ILE A 124 0.05 -2.49 4.19
CA ILE A 124 -0.74 -2.95 3.04
C ILE A 124 0.03 -4.03 2.30
N ALA A 125 -0.53 -5.23 2.25
CA ALA A 125 0.02 -6.35 1.49
C ALA A 125 -0.80 -6.63 0.23
N THR A 126 -0.12 -6.93 -0.87
CA THR A 126 -0.72 -7.25 -2.17
C THR A 126 -0.37 -8.66 -2.62
N GLU A 127 -1.06 -9.14 -3.64
CA GLU A 127 -0.75 -10.39 -4.34
C GLU A 127 0.48 -10.29 -5.25
N GLY A 128 1.10 -9.10 -5.35
CA GLY A 128 2.30 -8.88 -6.14
C GLY A 128 2.01 -8.77 -7.63
N GLY A 129 2.53 -9.68 -8.45
CA GLY A 129 2.37 -9.64 -9.92
C GLY A 129 3.69 -9.60 -10.68
N GLY A 130 4.79 -9.94 -10.02
CA GLY A 130 6.13 -9.92 -10.59
C GLY A 130 6.88 -8.64 -10.30
N TYR A 131 8.20 -8.70 -10.46
CA TYR A 131 9.07 -7.53 -10.37
C TYR A 131 8.96 -6.68 -11.64
N PRO A 132 9.00 -5.35 -11.52
CA PRO A 132 8.94 -4.47 -12.67
C PRO A 132 10.14 -4.70 -13.59
N THR A 133 9.89 -4.58 -14.89
CA THR A 133 10.92 -4.58 -15.94
C THR A 133 11.43 -3.17 -16.25
N GLY A 134 10.71 -2.14 -15.79
CA GLY A 134 10.99 -0.72 -16.05
C GLY A 134 10.15 -0.13 -17.18
N ASN A 135 9.31 -0.93 -17.84
CA ASN A 135 8.43 -0.50 -18.93
C ASN A 135 6.96 -0.35 -18.49
N GLU A 136 6.66 -0.58 -17.22
CA GLU A 136 5.32 -0.47 -16.67
C GLU A 136 4.88 1.00 -16.54
N THR A 137 3.64 1.28 -16.94
CA THR A 137 2.99 2.57 -16.68
C THR A 137 1.81 2.35 -15.75
N TYR A 138 1.76 3.13 -14.68
CA TYR A 138 0.74 3.04 -13.64
C TYR A 138 -0.24 4.18 -13.82
N TYR A 139 -1.53 3.90 -13.83
CA TYR A 139 -2.59 4.89 -13.88
C TYR A 139 -3.51 4.74 -12.67
N LEU A 140 -4.27 5.77 -12.33
CA LEU A 140 -5.19 5.70 -11.19
C LEU A 140 -6.22 4.53 -11.32
N THR A 141 -6.64 4.23 -12.54
CA THR A 141 -7.70 3.23 -12.82
C THR A 141 -7.20 1.94 -13.46
N SER A 142 -5.97 1.90 -13.96
CA SER A 142 -5.40 0.75 -14.68
C SER A 142 -3.88 0.74 -14.56
N MET A 143 -3.24 -0.39 -14.89
CA MET A 143 -1.81 -0.42 -15.15
C MET A 143 -1.59 -1.11 -16.49
N ASN A 144 -0.61 -0.63 -17.26
CA ASN A 144 -0.15 -1.35 -18.44
C ASN A 144 1.02 -2.24 -18.00
N PRO A 145 0.84 -3.57 -17.98
CA PRO A 145 1.97 -4.47 -17.76
C PRO A 145 2.97 -4.26 -18.89
N ALA A 146 4.26 -4.46 -18.61
CA ALA A 146 5.27 -4.42 -19.66
C ALA A 146 4.87 -5.35 -20.82
N PRO A 147 5.19 -5.01 -22.08
CA PRO A 147 4.95 -5.90 -23.21
C PRO A 147 5.62 -7.26 -22.94
N PRO A 148 5.02 -8.39 -23.32
CA PRO A 148 5.75 -9.64 -23.35
C PRO A 148 6.96 -9.46 -24.28
N GLY A 149 8.15 -9.64 -23.72
CA GLY A 149 9.41 -9.67 -24.48
C GLY A 149 9.53 -10.90 -25.36
#